data_AF-D0W5U6-F1
#
_entry.id   AF-D0W5U6-F1
#
_cell.length_a   1.000
_cell.length_b   1.000
_cell.length_c   1.000
_cell.angle_alpha   90.00
_cell.angle_beta   90.00
_cell.angle_gamma   90.00
#
_symmetry.space_group_name_H-M   'P 1'
#
loop_
_entity.id
_entity.type
_entity.pdbx_description
1 polymer ?
#
loop_
_entity_poly.entity_id
_entity_poly.type
_entity_poly.pdbx_seq_one_letter_code
_entity_poly.pdbx_strand_id
1 'polypeptide(L)' 'MSMPEMPKWYDDDGQIVSCTEKVKVMAENMTELYQTAQDAFEDALLMGCSEQQLRDYLHTLIAGLDNPYRKA' A
#
# COMPACT_ATOMS: atom_id res chain seq x y z
N MET A 1 -1.85 0.59 -15.96
CA MET A 1 -1.80 1.84 -15.15
C MET A 1 -0.43 1.88 -14.47
N SER A 2 0.13 3.05 -14.23
CA SER A 2 1.42 3.20 -13.54
C SER A 2 1.21 3.45 -12.05
N MET A 3 2.15 2.95 -11.23
CA MET A 3 2.20 3.21 -9.79
C MET A 3 2.16 4.73 -9.51
N PRO A 4 1.45 5.19 -8.47
CA PRO A 4 1.43 6.60 -8.08
C PRO A 4 2.81 7.09 -7.64
N GLU A 5 3.00 8.41 -7.64
CA GLU A 5 4.21 9.03 -7.09
C GLU A 5 4.36 8.72 -5.59
N MET A 6 5.58 8.36 -5.19
CA MET A 6 5.88 8.04 -3.79
C MET A 6 5.70 9.27 -2.90
N PRO A 7 5.00 9.13 -1.76
CA PRO A 7 4.82 10.25 -0.84
C PRO A 7 6.12 10.59 -0.10
N LYS A 8 6.15 11.79 0.48
CA LYS A 8 7.09 12.09 1.57
C LYS A 8 6.58 11.41 2.84
N TRP A 9 7.46 10.65 3.50
CA TRP A 9 7.14 9.98 4.76
C TRP A 9 7.42 10.92 5.93
N TYR A 10 6.54 10.89 6.92
CA TYR A 10 6.66 11.65 8.16
C TYR A 10 6.56 10.69 9.36
N ASP A 11 7.23 11.03 10.45
CA ASP A 11 7.07 10.33 11.72
C ASP A 11 5.88 10.86 12.53
N ASP A 12 5.66 10.28 13.71
CA ASP A 12 4.54 10.64 14.58
C ASP A 12 4.63 12.09 15.12
N ASP A 13 5.83 12.69 15.13
CA ASP A 13 6.06 14.08 15.51
C ASP A 13 5.87 15.04 14.31
N GLY A 14 5.52 14.51 13.13
CA GLY A 14 5.34 15.26 11.90
C GLY A 14 6.65 15.70 11.23
N GLN A 15 7.79 15.16 11.67
CA GLN A 15 9.07 15.42 11.03
C GLN A 15 9.26 14.52 9.81
N ILE A 16 9.93 15.03 8.78
CA ILE A 16 10.21 14.23 7.58
C ILE A 16 11.19 13.11 7.90
N VAL A 17 10.86 11.89 7.47
CA VAL A 17 11.78 10.76 7.53
C VAL A 17 12.87 10.99 6.47
N SER A 18 14.01 11.55 6.90
CA SER A 18 15.11 11.97 6.01
C SER A 18 16.22 10.94 5.84
N CYS A 19 16.21 9.86 6.62
CA CYS A 19 17.19 8.78 6.49
C CYS A 19 16.99 8.06 5.14
N THR A 20 17.99 8.17 4.27
CA THR A 20 17.97 7.62 2.91
C THR A 20 17.63 6.13 2.89
N GLU A 21 18.17 5.36 3.82
CA GLU A 21 17.94 3.92 3.93
C GLU A 21 16.48 3.62 4.28
N LYS A 22 15.87 4.36 5.22
CA LYS A 22 14.44 4.19 5.55
C LYS A 22 13.54 4.52 4.36
N VAL A 23 13.83 5.61 3.66
CA VAL A 23 13.06 6.01 2.47
C VAL A 23 13.20 4.98 1.36
N LYS A 24 14.40 4.44 1.14
CA LYS A 24 14.64 3.37 0.17
C LYS A 24 13.82 2.13 0.50
N VAL A 25 13.86 1.65 1.74
CA VAL A 25 13.07 0.49 2.18
C VAL A 25 11.57 0.73 1.98
N MET A 26 11.07 1.93 2.31
CA MET A 26 9.66 2.26 2.06
C MET A 26 9.30 2.25 0.58
N ALA A 27 10.20 2.72 -0.31
CA ALA A 27 9.98 2.67 -1.75
C ALA A 27 9.96 1.22 -2.27
N GLU A 28 10.85 0.35 -1.78
CA GLU A 28 10.85 -1.08 -2.10
C GLU A 28 9.53 -1.74 -1.64
N ASN A 29 9.15 -1.54 -0.38
CA ASN A 29 7.91 -2.08 0.18
C ASN A 29 6.65 -1.66 -0.60
N MET A 30 6.54 -0.38 -0.97
CA MET A 30 5.38 0.12 -1.73
C MET A 30 5.36 -0.43 -3.16
N THR A 31 6.52 -0.63 -3.77
CA THR A 31 6.62 -1.25 -5.10
C THR A 31 6.17 -2.70 -5.06
N GLU A 32 6.64 -3.47 -4.07
CA GLU A 32 6.24 -4.88 -3.89
C GLU A 32 4.74 -5.02 -3.59
N LEU A 33 4.20 -4.14 -2.74
CA LEU A 33 2.78 -4.12 -2.42
C LEU A 33 1.95 -3.80 -3.68
N TYR A 34 2.36 -2.82 -4.48
CA TYR A 34 1.67 -2.46 -5.72
C TYR A 34 1.64 -3.64 -6.69
N GLN A 35 2.78 -4.31 -6.90
CA GLN A 35 2.85 -5.47 -7.79
C GLN A 35 1.94 -6.60 -7.30
N THR A 36 2.02 -6.93 -6.00
CA THR A 36 1.20 -7.98 -5.40
C THR A 36 -0.30 -7.66 -5.52
N ALA A 37 -0.69 -6.41 -5.29
CA ALA A 37 -2.07 -5.97 -5.43
C ALA A 37 -2.54 -6.01 -6.89
N GLN A 38 -1.67 -5.67 -7.85
CA GLN A 38 -1.96 -5.75 -9.27
C GLN A 38 -2.15 -7.20 -9.73
N ASP A 39 -1.27 -8.12 -9.31
CA ASP A 39 -1.37 -9.54 -9.64
C ASP A 39 -2.69 -10.13 -9.09
N ALA A 40 -3.01 -9.86 -7.82
CA ALA A 40 -4.28 -10.28 -7.21
C ALA A 40 -5.51 -9.67 -7.92
N PHE A 41 -5.37 -8.43 -8.42
CA PHE A 41 -6.41 -7.76 -9.19
C PHE A 41 -6.65 -8.44 -10.53
N GLU A 42 -5.59 -8.75 -11.27
CA GLU A 42 -5.65 -9.43 -12.57
C GLU A 42 -6.21 -10.86 -12.45
N ASP A 43 -5.76 -11.62 -11.46
CA ASP A 43 -6.25 -12.97 -11.21
C ASP A 43 -7.76 -12.99 -10.93
N ALA A 44 -8.25 -12.07 -10.10
CA ALA A 44 -9.68 -11.99 -9.80
C ALA A 44 -10.52 -11.60 -11.03
N LEU A 45 -10.00 -10.70 -11.90
CA LEU A 45 -10.68 -10.39 -13.16
C LEU A 45 -10.71 -11.59 -14.10
N LEU A 46 -9.62 -12.35 -14.18
CA LEU A 46 -9.55 -13.57 -14.98
C LEU A 46 -10.56 -14.62 -14.50
N MET A 47 -10.84 -14.65 -13.19
CA MET A 47 -11.84 -15.52 -12.56
C MET A 47 -13.29 -14.98 -12.66
N GLY A 48 -13.50 -13.82 -13.29
CA GLY A 48 -14.82 -13.25 -13.55
C GLY A 48 -15.39 -12.40 -12.41
N CYS A 49 -14.57 -11.96 -11.45
CA CYS A 49 -15.00 -11.03 -10.41
C CYS A 49 -15.29 -9.63 -10.98
N SER A 50 -16.17 -8.88 -10.32
CA SER A 50 -16.41 -7.47 -10.67
C SER A 50 -15.21 -6.59 -10.32
N GLU A 51 -14.75 -5.80 -11.29
CA GLU A 51 -13.69 -4.79 -11.08
C GLU A 51 -14.02 -3.85 -9.91
N GLN A 52 -15.22 -3.28 -9.89
CA GLN A 52 -15.61 -2.31 -8.87
C GLN A 52 -15.59 -2.93 -7.47
N GLN A 53 -16.16 -4.12 -7.34
CA GLN A 53 -16.18 -4.85 -6.07
C GLN A 53 -14.76 -5.10 -5.55
N LEU A 54 -13.83 -5.46 -6.45
CA LEU A 54 -12.46 -5.75 -6.06
C LEU A 54 -11.70 -4.49 -5.62
N ARG A 55 -11.90 -3.37 -6.32
CA ARG A 55 -11.34 -2.07 -5.89
C ARG A 55 -11.83 -1.68 -4.50
N ASP A 56 -13.14 -1.78 -4.26
CA ASP A 56 -13.75 -1.45 -2.98
C ASP A 56 -13.23 -2.36 -1.85
N TYR A 57 -13.05 -3.65 -2.16
CA TYR A 57 -12.49 -4.61 -1.21
C TYR A 57 -11.03 -4.33 -0.89
N LEU A 58 -10.18 -4.03 -1.89
CA LEU A 58 -8.78 -3.66 -1.65
C LEU A 58 -8.66 -2.40 -0.78
N HIS A 59 -9.52 -1.39 -0.99
CA HIS A 59 -9.59 -0.24 -0.11
C HIS A 59 -9.96 -0.63 1.33
N THR A 60 -10.95 -1.50 1.49
CA THR A 60 -11.38 -1.99 2.81
C THR A 60 -10.28 -2.80 3.50
N LEU A 61 -9.55 -3.62 2.75
CA LEU A 61 -8.44 -4.44 3.25
C LEU A 61 -7.32 -3.56 3.82
N ILE A 62 -6.91 -2.51 3.09
CA ILE A 62 -5.89 -1.57 3.56
C ILE A 62 -6.39 -0.74 4.76
N ALA A 63 -7.66 -0.35 4.77
CA ALA A 63 -8.25 0.38 5.89
C ALA A 63 -8.34 -0.47 7.17
N GLY A 64 -8.38 -1.80 7.05
CA GLY A 64 -8.42 -2.75 8.16
C GLY A 64 -7.06 -3.11 8.76
N LEU A 65 -5.95 -2.55 8.27
CA LEU A 65 -4.62 -2.80 8.83
C LEU A 65 -4.52 -2.27 10.26
N ASP A 66 -3.99 -3.09 11.16
CA ASP A 66 -3.78 -2.73 12.56
C ASP A 66 -2.38 -2.14 12.80
N ASN A 67 -2.28 -1.16 13.70
CA ASN A 67 -1.01 -0.63 14.14
C ASN A 67 -0.60 -1.31 15.47
N PRO A 68 0.32 -2.29 15.45
CA PRO A 68 0.71 -3.04 16.63
C PRO A 68 1.49 -2.21 17.66
N TYR A 69 1.90 -0.99 17.31
CA TYR A 69 2.65 -0.09 18.16
C TYR A 69 1.77 0.99 18.83
N ARG A 70 0.44 1.00 18.60
CA ARG A 70 -0.46 1.85 19.39
C ARG A 70 -0.32 1.46 20.86
N LYS A 71 0.25 2.35 21.66
CA LYS A 71 0.17 2.23 23.12
C LYS A 71 -1.29 2.41 23.53
N ALA A 72 -1.79 1.49 24.36
CA ALA A 72 -3.11 1.57 24.97
C ALA A 72 -3.22 2.79 25.90
#